data_AF-A0A543G168-F1
#
_entry.id   AF-A0A543G168-F1
#
_cell.length_a   1.000
_cell.length_b   1.000
_cell.length_c   1.000
_cell.angle_alpha   90.00
_cell.angle_beta   90.00
_cell.angle_gamma   90.00
#
_symmetry.space_group_name_H-M   'P 1'
#
loop_
_entity.id
_entity.type
_entity.pdbx_description
1 polymer ?
#
loop_
_entity_poly.entity_id
_entity_poly.type
_entity_poly.pdbx_seq_one_letter_code
_entity_poly.pdbx_strand_id
1 'polypeptide(L)'
;MKNILITTEDQKLMEFFNSTIPKEIMAKHIRRAVYIMSKVAIDKNYEEEGKIYVLPEWIKDGFYWLNEFAEILDPYLDKELE
;
A
#
# COMPACT_ATOMS: atom_id res chain seq x y z
N MET A 1 -19.43 -18.59 -16.44
CA MET A 1 -19.03 -18.07 -15.11
C MET A 1 -17.89 -18.93 -14.61
N LYS A 2 -16.71 -18.36 -14.31
CA LYS A 2 -15.64 -19.11 -13.63
C LYS A 2 -16.07 -19.31 -12.18
N ASN A 3 -16.24 -20.55 -11.73
CA ASN A 3 -16.34 -20.84 -10.30
C ASN A 3 -14.98 -20.52 -9.68
N ILE A 4 -14.89 -19.44 -8.91
CA ILE A 4 -13.72 -19.16 -8.10
C ILE A 4 -13.90 -19.96 -6.81
N LEU A 5 -13.10 -21.00 -6.64
CA LEU A 5 -13.01 -21.70 -5.37
C LEU A 5 -12.28 -20.76 -4.40
N ILE A 6 -12.92 -20.43 -3.28
CA ILE A 6 -12.31 -19.63 -2.22
C ILE A 6 -11.18 -20.45 -1.61
N THR A 7 -9.97 -19.93 -1.68
CA THR A 7 -8.78 -20.56 -1.12
C THR A 7 -8.67 -20.30 0.39
N THR A 8 -7.81 -21.05 1.07
CA THR A 8 -7.51 -20.81 2.49
C THR A 8 -6.92 -19.41 2.71
N GLU A 9 -6.14 -18.92 1.74
CA GLU A 9 -5.56 -17.58 1.74
C GLU A 9 -6.65 -16.49 1.63
N ASP A 10 -7.64 -16.69 0.76
CA ASP A 10 -8.78 -15.77 0.64
C ASP A 10 -9.56 -15.67 1.96
N GLN A 11 -9.78 -16.81 2.62
CA GLN A 11 -10.46 -16.85 3.92
C GLN A 11 -9.70 -16.06 4.99
N LYS A 12 -8.36 -16.19 5.03
CA LYS A 12 -7.52 -15.44 5.98
C LYS A 12 -7.55 -13.93 5.72
N LEU A 13 -7.58 -13.51 4.46
CA LEU A 13 -7.73 -12.10 4.11
C LEU A 13 -9.09 -11.56 4.55
N MET A 14 -10.17 -12.32 4.31
CA MET A 14 -11.50 -11.96 4.81
C MET A 14 -11.53 -11.85 6.33
N GLU A 15 -10.96 -12.82 7.04
CA GLU A 15 -10.88 -12.80 8.50
C GLU A 15 -10.09 -11.58 8.99
N PHE A 16 -8.91 -11.31 8.42
CA PHE A 16 -8.08 -10.17 8.79
C PHE A 16 -8.83 -8.84 8.73
N PHE A 17 -9.56 -8.56 7.63
CA PHE A 17 -10.30 -7.32 7.49
C PHE A 17 -11.60 -7.27 8.30
N ASN A 18 -12.11 -8.41 8.75
CA ASN A 18 -13.32 -8.49 9.58
C ASN A 18 -13.01 -8.43 11.09
N SER A 19 -11.87 -8.97 11.53
CA SER A 19 -11.57 -9.14 12.95
C SER A 19 -10.37 -8.35 13.45
N THR A 20 -9.45 -7.95 12.58
CA THR A 20 -8.17 -7.35 13.00
C THR A 20 -8.14 -5.85 12.74
N ILE A 21 -8.46 -5.42 11.52
CA ILE A 21 -8.43 -4.01 11.14
C ILE A 21 -9.46 -3.73 10.04
N PRO A 22 -10.31 -2.69 10.20
CA PRO A 22 -11.21 -2.28 9.12
C PRO A 22 -10.41 -1.92 7.86
N LYS A 23 -10.90 -2.36 6.70
CA LYS A 23 -10.24 -2.16 5.40
C LYS A 23 -9.95 -0.69 5.10
N GLU A 24 -10.84 0.22 5.49
CA GLU A 24 -10.72 1.67 5.30
C GLU A 24 -9.58 2.25 6.16
N ILE A 25 -9.39 1.73 7.37
CA ILE A 25 -8.28 2.12 8.24
C ILE A 25 -6.95 1.59 7.67
N MET A 26 -6.93 0.35 7.16
CA MET A 26 -5.74 -0.18 6.48
C MET A 26 -5.39 0.65 5.23
N ALA A 27 -6.37 1.04 4.43
CA ALA A 27 -6.17 1.92 3.27
C ALA A 27 -5.47 3.24 3.66
N LYS A 28 -5.91 3.87 4.76
CA LYS A 28 -5.24 5.07 5.33
C LYS A 28 -3.80 4.81 5.73
N HIS A 29 -3.50 3.68 6.36
CA HIS A 29 -2.13 3.31 6.72
C HIS A 29 -1.25 3.09 5.49
N ILE A 30 -1.78 2.41 4.46
CA ILE A 30 -1.06 2.18 3.21
C ILE A 30 -0.74 3.50 2.51
N ARG A 31 -1.71 4.41 2.34
CA ARG A 31 -1.48 5.72 1.71
C ARG A 31 -0.44 6.56 2.46
N ARG A 32 -0.44 6.51 3.80
CA ARG A 32 0.59 7.18 4.62
C ARG A 32 1.99 6.58 4.40
N ALA A 33 2.10 5.26 4.36
CA ALA A 33 3.37 4.58 4.08
C ALA A 33 3.88 4.94 2.68
N VAL A 34 2.99 4.93 1.68
CA VAL A 34 3.25 5.34 0.30
C VAL A 34 3.73 6.79 0.22
N TYR A 35 3.09 7.73 0.92
CA TYR A 35 3.51 9.12 1.00
C TYR A 35 4.91 9.28 1.62
N ILE A 36 5.20 8.56 2.71
CA ILE A 36 6.53 8.56 3.33
C ILE A 36 7.58 8.01 2.36
N MET A 37 7.29 6.91 1.66
CA MET A 37 8.19 6.36 0.65
C MET A 37 8.46 7.35 -0.49
N SER A 38 7.45 8.08 -0.97
CA SER A 38 7.67 9.15 -1.95
C SER A 38 8.56 10.26 -1.42
N LYS A 39 8.35 10.69 -0.17
CA LYS A 39 9.19 11.71 0.45
C LYS A 39 10.64 11.26 0.53
N VAL A 40 10.88 10.03 0.99
CA VAL A 40 12.21 9.40 1.03
C VAL A 40 12.83 9.30 -0.36
N ALA A 41 12.05 8.92 -1.37
CA ALA A 41 12.52 8.79 -2.75
C ALA A 41 12.90 10.12 -3.41
N ILE A 42 12.15 11.19 -3.10
CA ILE A 42 12.33 12.53 -3.67
C ILE A 42 13.42 13.31 -2.91
N ASP A 43 13.58 13.05 -1.62
CA ASP A 43 14.58 13.73 -0.80
C ASP A 43 15.99 13.23 -1.17
N LYS A 44 16.72 14.07 -1.90
CA LYS A 44 18.09 13.82 -2.35
C LYS A 44 19.09 13.62 -1.21
N ASN A 45 18.69 13.87 0.04
CA ASN A 45 19.51 13.65 1.23
C ASN A 45 19.79 12.17 1.55
N TYR A 46 19.19 11.20 0.84
CA TYR A 46 19.57 9.79 0.93
C TYR A 46 20.88 9.45 0.18
N GLU A 47 21.49 10.43 -0.50
CA GLU A 47 22.86 10.35 -1.03
C GLU A 47 23.91 10.81 0.01
N GLU A 48 23.73 10.54 1.30
CA GLU A 48 24.87 10.61 2.22
C GLU A 48 25.81 9.42 1.93
N GLU A 49 27.02 9.75 1.44
CA GLU A 49 28.16 8.83 1.29
C GLU A 49 28.03 7.70 0.24
N GLY A 50 27.27 7.90 -0.83
CA GLY A 50 27.24 6.96 -1.97
C GLY A 50 26.57 5.61 -1.69
N LYS A 51 25.78 5.52 -0.61
CA LYS A 51 24.93 4.37 -0.29
C LYS A 51 23.51 4.64 -0.76
N ILE A 52 23.13 4.09 -1.90
CA ILE A 52 21.72 4.04 -2.32
C ILE A 52 21.01 3.06 -1.39
N TYR A 53 20.28 3.56 -0.39
CA TYR A 53 19.54 2.71 0.55
C TYR A 53 18.25 2.14 -0.04
N VAL A 54 17.72 2.77 -1.10
CA VAL A 54 16.49 2.35 -1.74
C VAL A 54 16.66 2.43 -3.25
N LEU A 55 16.57 1.28 -3.92
CA LEU A 55 16.65 1.19 -5.36
C LEU A 55 15.38 1.82 -5.98
N PRO A 56 15.49 2.78 -6.94
CA PRO A 56 14.34 3.46 -7.53
C PRO A 56 13.27 2.51 -8.09
N GLU A 57 13.68 1.36 -8.63
CA GLU A 57 12.80 0.31 -9.14
C GLU A 57 11.92 -0.33 -8.06
N TRP A 58 12.45 -0.54 -6.84
CA TRP A 58 11.70 -1.11 -5.73
C TRP A 58 10.63 -0.15 -5.23
N ILE A 59 10.93 1.16 -5.28
CA ILE A 59 9.97 2.20 -4.96
C ILE A 59 8.89 2.23 -6.02
N LYS A 60 9.24 2.21 -7.31
CA LYS A 60 8.26 2.37 -8.39
C LYS A 60 7.20 1.27 -8.40
N ASP A 61 7.61 0.00 -8.31
CA ASP A 61 6.68 -1.13 -8.38
C ASP A 61 5.86 -1.24 -7.09
N GLY A 62 6.50 -1.10 -5.92
CA GLY A 62 5.80 -1.12 -4.63
C GLY A 62 4.82 0.04 -4.48
N PHE A 63 5.20 1.24 -4.94
CA PHE A 63 4.36 2.42 -4.92
C PHE A 63 3.09 2.22 -5.74
N TYR A 64 3.20 1.68 -6.96
CA TYR A 64 2.03 1.41 -7.80
C TYR A 64 1.07 0.43 -7.12
N TRP A 65 1.56 -0.76 -6.72
CA TRP A 65 0.68 -1.80 -6.16
C TRP A 65 0.06 -1.42 -4.83
N LEU A 66 0.76 -0.67 -3.99
CA LEU A 66 0.20 -0.21 -2.71
C LEU A 66 -0.86 0.86 -2.88
N ASN A 67 -0.73 1.75 -3.88
CA ASN A 67 -1.81 2.69 -4.21
C ASN A 67 -3.03 1.95 -4.77
N GLU A 68 -2.84 1.04 -5.72
CA GLU A 68 -3.93 0.22 -6.27
C GLU A 68 -4.63 -0.58 -5.16
N PHE A 69 -3.88 -1.16 -4.23
CA PHE A 69 -4.46 -1.91 -3.12
C PHE A 69 -5.22 -1.01 -2.15
N ALA A 70 -4.69 0.17 -1.83
CA ALA A 70 -5.42 1.13 -1.00
C ALA A 70 -6.74 1.56 -1.64
N GLU A 71 -6.75 1.76 -2.97
CA GLU A 71 -7.95 2.09 -3.73
C GLU A 71 -8.99 0.96 -3.72
N ILE A 72 -8.55 -0.30 -3.82
CA ILE A 72 -9.44 -1.47 -3.68
C ILE A 72 -10.07 -1.54 -2.28
N LEU A 73 -9.30 -1.20 -1.25
CA LEU A 73 -9.76 -1.26 0.14
C LEU A 73 -10.71 -0.11 0.50
N ASP A 74 -10.46 1.09 -0.03
CA ASP A 74 -11.29 2.28 0.17
C ASP A 74 -11.33 3.16 -1.10
N PRO A 75 -12.30 2.92 -2.01
CA PRO A 75 -12.44 3.63 -3.28
C PRO A 75 -12.83 5.12 -3.15
N TYR A 76 -13.09 5.61 -1.95
CA TYR A 76 -13.51 7.00 -1.71
C TYR A 76 -12.51 7.76 -0.84
N LEU A 77 -11.38 7.14 -0.49
CA LEU A 77 -10.41 7.70 0.43
C LEU A 77 -9.82 9.04 -0.04
N ASP A 78 -9.67 9.23 -1.36
CA ASP A 78 -9.16 10.48 -1.95
C ASP A 78 -10.06 11.70 -1.64
N LYS A 79 -11.30 11.50 -1.17
CA LYS A 79 -12.21 12.58 -0.75
C LYS A 79 -12.06 12.99 0.72
N GLU A 80 -11.29 12.24 1.52
CA GLU A 80 -11.10 12.51 2.96
C GLU A 80 -9.78 13.23 3.30
N LEU A 81 -8.92 13.48 2.30
CA LEU A 81 -7.62 14.13 2.49
C LEU A 81 -7.64 15.65 2.25
N GLU A 82 -8.82 16.29 2.28
CA GLU A 82 -9.00 17.76 2.34
C GLU A 82 -9.08 18.28 3.77
#